data_AF-Q8TKG3-F1
#
_entry.id   AF-Q8TKG3-F1
#
_cell.length_a   1.000
_cell.length_b   1.000
_cell.length_c   1.000
_cell.angle_alpha   90.00
_cell.angle_beta   90.00
_cell.angle_gamma   90.00
#
_symmetry.space_group_name_H-M   'P 1'
#
loop_
_entity.id
_entity.type
_entity.pdbx_description
1 polymer ?
#
loop_
_entity_poly.entity_id
_entity_poly.type
_entity_poly.pdbx_seq_one_letter_code
_entity_poly.pdbx_strand_id
1 'polypeptide(L)'
;MNMEQNYHIVPIRYDYSDFELFLRFIDTIEPPIFLEYNDSKKRDIKISYAYKWADSLRDKFDAVSILYNEVLYQIPRWKSELQQTKEKGYGTTIQQTILLVRYETFINSIYSFCENIGFLVTELYPKANLPRKFNEQKSKRLETIRGFDDYYAKMLESADWYDEVHSMRSEATHYLSVFIFISDIEEPGYLNNKVYSERKGHPEGIEVENIEKHIRETYSKLYSFVNEFSKHIIELRCNKEKPVCSLCLYGGGGLSGVRTMTLNDYFLRNPPRCEALWFNCPIDEKCSASNKPSERK
;
A
#
# COMPACT_ATOMS: atom_id res chain seq x y z
N MET A 1 -4.90 -32.33 3.25
CA MET A 1 -5.48 -31.04 2.83
C MET A 1 -4.42 -29.98 3.13
N ASN A 2 -3.69 -29.53 2.10
CA ASN A 2 -2.55 -28.63 2.25
C ASN A 2 -3.04 -27.25 2.69
N MET A 3 -2.72 -26.83 3.91
CA MET A 3 -2.69 -25.43 4.28
C MET A 3 -1.34 -24.88 3.83
N GLU A 4 -1.31 -24.15 2.72
CA GLU A 4 -0.22 -23.23 2.44
C GLU A 4 -0.23 -22.17 3.55
N GLN A 5 0.58 -22.37 4.58
CA GLN A 5 0.81 -21.37 5.60
C GLN A 5 1.74 -20.32 4.99
N ASN A 6 1.19 -19.17 4.62
CA ASN A 6 1.97 -18.00 4.25
C ASN A 6 2.76 -17.54 5.47
N TYR A 7 4.05 -17.86 5.51
CA TYR A 7 4.95 -17.46 6.58
C TYR A 7 5.62 -16.14 6.21
N HIS A 8 5.30 -15.06 6.92
CA HIS A 8 6.04 -13.82 6.81
C HIS A 8 7.35 -13.91 7.59
N ILE A 9 8.48 -13.61 6.96
CA ILE A 9 9.79 -13.47 7.60
C ILE A 9 9.79 -12.13 8.34
N VAL A 10 10.15 -12.08 9.64
CA VAL A 10 10.50 -10.82 10.35
C VAL A 10 12.02 -10.67 10.29
N PRO A 11 12.54 -9.82 9.38
CA PRO A 11 13.90 -9.33 9.45
C PRO A 11 14.30 -8.87 10.85
N ILE A 12 15.56 -9.12 11.21
CA ILE A 12 16.24 -8.68 12.45
C ILE A 12 16.34 -7.14 12.54
N ARG A 13 15.99 -6.43 11.46
CA ARG A 13 16.27 -5.02 11.30
C ARG A 13 15.09 -4.15 11.74
N TYR A 14 15.41 -3.03 12.38
CA TYR A 14 14.48 -1.99 12.82
C TYR A 14 14.31 -0.88 11.77
N ASP A 15 14.46 -1.22 10.48
CA ASP A 15 14.53 -0.28 9.36
C ASP A 15 13.32 -0.38 8.42
N TYR A 16 12.17 -0.88 8.91
CA TYR A 16 10.95 -0.86 8.12
C TYR A 16 10.50 0.58 7.89
N SER A 17 10.04 0.84 6.66
CA SER A 17 9.14 1.96 6.39
C SER A 17 7.87 1.81 7.22
N ASP A 18 7.18 2.94 7.47
CA ASP A 18 5.89 2.91 8.17
C ASP A 18 4.88 2.01 7.43
N PHE A 19 4.95 1.97 6.09
CA PHE A 19 4.13 1.06 5.29
C PHE A 19 4.43 -0.42 5.56
N GLU A 20 5.70 -0.84 5.53
CA GLU A 20 6.07 -2.23 5.80
C GLU A 20 5.72 -2.64 7.24
N LEU A 21 5.90 -1.73 8.19
CA LEU A 21 5.49 -1.95 9.57
C LEU A 21 3.98 -2.11 9.67
N PHE A 22 3.22 -1.27 8.98
CA PHE A 22 1.76 -1.34 8.95
C PHE A 22 1.26 -2.66 8.37
N LEU A 23 1.81 -3.10 7.23
CA LEU A 23 1.46 -4.38 6.62
C LEU A 23 1.69 -5.58 7.55
N ARG A 24 2.68 -5.49 8.44
CA ARG A 24 2.98 -6.53 9.43
C ARG A 24 2.00 -6.53 10.59
N PHE A 25 1.56 -5.36 11.03
CA PHE A 25 0.77 -5.19 12.24
C PHE A 25 -0.73 -4.98 11.99
N ILE A 26 -1.18 -4.96 10.73
CA ILE A 26 -2.60 -4.80 10.38
C ILE A 26 -3.50 -5.88 11.02
N ASP A 27 -2.96 -7.08 11.29
CA ASP A 27 -3.65 -8.18 11.98
C ASP A 27 -3.80 -7.97 13.50
N THR A 28 -3.10 -6.96 14.04
CA THR A 28 -3.19 -6.52 15.42
C THR A 28 -4.24 -5.45 15.65
N ILE A 29 -4.86 -4.93 14.58
CA ILE A 29 -5.91 -3.93 14.70
C ILE A 29 -7.09 -4.53 15.46
N GLU A 30 -7.43 -3.90 16.57
CA GLU A 30 -8.60 -4.25 17.36
C GLU A 30 -9.84 -3.52 16.83
N PRO A 31 -11.03 -4.15 16.91
CA PRO A 31 -12.25 -3.43 16.62
C PRO A 31 -12.38 -2.20 17.50
N PRO A 32 -13.02 -1.14 16.99
CA PRO A 32 -13.19 0.06 17.77
C PRO A 32 -13.96 -0.27 19.05
N ILE A 33 -13.32 -0.03 20.20
CA ILE A 33 -13.99 0.08 21.49
C ILE A 33 -14.72 1.43 21.48
N PHE A 34 -15.82 1.51 20.71
CA PHE A 34 -16.85 2.50 21.02
C PHE A 34 -17.71 1.86 22.10
N LEU A 35 -17.37 2.19 23.35
CA LEU A 35 -18.21 2.00 24.52
C LEU A 35 -19.56 2.65 24.25
N GLU A 36 -20.56 1.83 23.94
CA GLU A 36 -21.97 2.01 24.27
C GLU A 36 -22.77 0.88 23.60
N TYR A 37 -22.73 -0.32 24.18
CA TYR A 37 -23.93 -1.14 24.45
C TYR A 37 -23.54 -2.47 25.09
N ASN A 38 -24.29 -2.83 26.14
CA ASN A 38 -24.31 -4.16 26.73
C ASN A 38 -24.82 -5.16 25.67
N ASP A 39 -23.92 -5.82 24.96
CA ASP A 39 -24.27 -7.07 24.30
C ASP A 39 -23.22 -8.14 24.60
N SER A 40 -23.68 -9.20 25.26
CA SER A 40 -22.88 -10.29 25.83
C SER A 40 -22.32 -11.24 24.75
N LYS A 41 -22.20 -10.77 23.51
CA LYS A 41 -21.60 -11.49 22.39
C LYS A 41 -20.45 -10.68 21.82
N LYS A 42 -19.34 -10.64 22.57
CA LYS A 42 -18.00 -10.34 22.03
C LYS A 42 -17.64 -11.39 20.98
N ARG A 43 -18.15 -11.25 19.76
CA ARG A 43 -17.46 -11.79 18.60
C ARG A 43 -16.38 -10.77 18.26
N ASP A 44 -15.12 -11.19 18.31
CA ASP A 44 -13.98 -10.42 17.86
C ASP A 44 -14.28 -9.84 16.48
N ILE A 45 -14.61 -8.55 16.40
CA ILE A 45 -14.72 -7.82 15.13
C ILE A 45 -13.26 -7.55 14.68
N LYS A 46 -12.52 -8.58 14.32
CA LYS A 46 -11.25 -8.40 13.61
C LYS A 46 -11.56 -7.79 12.25
N ILE A 47 -10.66 -6.97 11.71
CA ILE A 47 -10.68 -6.65 10.28
C ILE A 47 -10.80 -7.98 9.53
N SER A 48 -11.86 -8.13 8.74
CA SER A 48 -12.05 -9.36 7.99
C SER A 48 -10.84 -9.54 7.07
N TYR A 49 -10.19 -10.71 7.13
CA TYR A 49 -9.06 -11.03 6.25
C TYR A 49 -7.86 -10.07 6.31
N ALA A 50 -7.45 -9.59 7.50
CA ALA A 50 -6.30 -8.68 7.67
C ALA A 50 -5.03 -9.11 6.89
N TYR A 51 -4.68 -10.40 6.86
CA TYR A 51 -3.56 -10.90 6.07
C TYR A 51 -3.76 -10.71 4.55
N LYS A 52 -4.99 -10.88 4.04
CA LYS A 52 -5.30 -10.61 2.63
C LYS A 52 -5.22 -9.13 2.31
N TRP A 53 -5.57 -8.26 3.25
CA TRP A 53 -5.35 -6.82 3.11
C TRP A 53 -3.86 -6.50 3.02
N ALA A 54 -3.05 -7.08 3.91
CA ALA A 54 -1.59 -6.90 3.88
C ALA A 54 -1.01 -7.33 2.52
N ASP A 55 -1.34 -8.54 2.06
CA ASP A 55 -0.84 -9.07 0.79
C ASP A 55 -1.35 -8.23 -0.39
N SER A 56 -2.64 -7.90 -0.42
CA SER A 56 -3.21 -7.10 -1.51
C SER A 56 -2.64 -5.69 -1.60
N LEU A 57 -2.37 -5.03 -0.46
CA LEU A 57 -1.73 -3.73 -0.43
C LEU A 57 -0.27 -3.81 -0.86
N ARG A 58 0.46 -4.83 -0.40
CA ARG A 58 1.85 -5.09 -0.82
C ARG A 58 1.93 -5.27 -2.33
N ASP A 59 1.17 -6.23 -2.87
CA ASP A 59 1.20 -6.59 -4.28
C ASP A 59 0.86 -5.40 -5.18
N LYS A 60 -0.15 -4.60 -4.78
CA LYS A 60 -0.54 -3.41 -5.54
C LYS A 60 0.51 -2.30 -5.46
N PHE A 61 1.15 -2.11 -4.31
CA PHE A 61 2.22 -1.13 -4.18
C PHE A 61 3.46 -1.54 -4.97
N ASP A 62 3.86 -2.80 -4.89
CA ASP A 62 4.96 -3.37 -5.67
C ASP A 62 4.69 -3.24 -7.17
N ALA A 63 3.44 -3.47 -7.61
CA ALA A 63 3.05 -3.24 -9.00
C ALA A 63 3.26 -1.78 -9.43
N VAL A 64 2.91 -0.80 -8.58
CA VAL A 64 3.17 0.62 -8.85
C VAL A 64 4.68 0.87 -8.99
N SER A 65 5.50 0.34 -8.08
CA SER A 65 6.96 0.49 -8.11
C SER A 65 7.60 -0.13 -9.35
N ILE A 66 7.13 -1.31 -9.77
CA ILE A 66 7.58 -1.97 -11.00
C ILE A 66 7.23 -1.12 -12.22
N LEU A 67 5.97 -0.67 -12.31
CA LEU A 67 5.49 0.11 -13.45
C LEU A 67 6.16 1.49 -13.55
N TYR A 68 6.44 2.12 -12.41
CA TYR A 68 7.26 3.34 -12.33
C TYR A 68 8.62 3.14 -13.01
N ASN A 69 9.32 2.04 -12.70
CA ASN A 69 10.61 1.72 -13.31
C ASN A 69 10.47 1.37 -14.79
N GLU A 70 9.41 0.66 -15.19
CA GLU A 70 9.17 0.32 -16.60
C GLU A 70 8.94 1.55 -17.48
N VAL A 71 8.28 2.60 -16.97
CA VAL A 71 8.13 3.86 -17.69
C VAL A 71 9.49 4.55 -17.84
N LEU A 72 10.25 4.70 -16.75
CA LEU A 72 11.59 5.30 -16.79
C LEU A 72 12.52 4.59 -17.78
N TYR A 73 12.46 3.26 -17.81
CA TYR A 73 13.27 2.45 -18.72
C TYR A 73 12.85 2.58 -20.20
N GLN A 74 11.58 2.91 -20.44
CA GLN A 74 11.05 3.04 -21.80
C GLN A 74 11.38 4.40 -22.43
N ILE A 75 11.55 5.46 -21.63
CA ILE A 75 11.81 6.82 -22.13
C ILE A 75 13.07 6.89 -23.01
N PRO A 76 14.25 6.34 -22.63
CA PRO A 76 15.43 6.34 -23.49
C PRO A 76 15.22 5.58 -24.81
N ARG A 77 14.42 4.51 -24.80
CA ARG A 77 14.13 3.71 -26.01
C ARG A 77 13.28 4.50 -27.00
N TRP A 78 12.28 5.22 -26.50
CA TRP A 78 11.50 6.16 -27.30
C TRP A 78 12.38 7.27 -27.89
N LYS A 79 13.25 7.89 -27.08
CA LYS A 79 14.20 8.91 -27.57
C LYS A 79 15.09 8.38 -28.69
N SER A 80 15.57 7.14 -28.55
CA SER A 80 16.38 6.48 -29.59
C SER A 80 15.60 6.22 -30.88
N GLU A 81 14.35 5.77 -30.83
CA GLU A 81 13.50 5.59 -32.02
C GLU A 81 13.23 6.92 -32.71
N LEU A 82 12.96 7.97 -31.94
CA LEU A 82 12.73 9.32 -32.46
C LEU A 82 13.97 9.85 -33.19
N GLN A 83 15.15 9.71 -32.59
CA GLN A 83 16.41 10.14 -33.21
C GLN A 83 16.67 9.41 -34.54
N GLN A 84 16.46 8.08 -34.57
CA GLN A 84 16.60 7.31 -35.81
C GLN A 84 15.58 7.75 -36.87
N THR A 85 14.37 8.10 -36.47
CA THR A 85 13.32 8.59 -37.37
C THR A 85 13.71 9.94 -37.97
N LYS A 86 14.26 10.86 -37.16
CA LYS A 86 14.81 12.14 -37.63
C LYS A 86 15.95 11.95 -38.63
N GLU A 87 16.84 10.99 -38.39
CA GLU A 87 17.98 10.70 -39.28
C GLU A 87 17.58 10.02 -40.61
N LYS A 88 16.61 9.10 -40.57
CA LYS A 88 16.20 8.31 -41.75
C LYS A 88 15.11 8.97 -42.58
N GLY A 89 14.37 9.94 -42.02
CA GLY A 89 13.19 10.55 -42.63
C GLY A 89 11.94 9.66 -42.62
N TYR A 90 12.02 8.46 -42.05
CA TYR A 90 10.90 7.54 -41.81
C TYR A 90 11.18 6.68 -40.57
N GLY A 91 10.13 6.19 -39.92
CA GLY A 91 10.27 5.40 -38.69
C GLY A 91 8.98 4.70 -38.29
N THR A 92 9.10 3.86 -37.26
CA THR A 92 7.96 3.26 -36.55
C THR A 92 7.60 4.10 -35.34
N THR A 93 6.41 3.88 -34.79
CA THR A 93 5.93 4.51 -33.55
C THR A 93 5.84 3.49 -32.41
N ILE A 94 6.57 2.37 -32.49
CA ILE A 94 6.35 1.24 -31.60
C ILE A 94 6.81 1.56 -30.17
N GLN A 95 7.93 2.27 -30.00
CA GLN A 95 8.42 2.65 -28.68
C GLN A 95 7.52 3.73 -28.06
N GLN A 96 6.90 4.57 -28.87
CA GLN A 96 5.89 5.54 -28.45
C GLN A 96 4.64 4.83 -27.92
N THR A 97 4.11 3.85 -28.65
CA THR A 97 2.96 3.05 -28.20
C THR A 97 3.28 2.29 -26.91
N ILE A 98 4.47 1.68 -26.81
CA ILE A 98 4.89 0.99 -25.58
C ILE A 98 4.99 1.97 -24.41
N LEU A 99 5.54 3.18 -24.62
CA LEU A 99 5.62 4.21 -23.58
C LEU A 99 4.24 4.62 -23.08
N LEU A 100 3.31 4.87 -24.00
CA LEU A 100 1.92 5.21 -23.67
C LEU A 100 1.28 4.13 -22.81
N VAL A 101 1.33 2.86 -23.24
CA VAL A 101 0.74 1.74 -22.51
C VAL A 101 1.34 1.60 -21.12
N ARG A 102 2.66 1.68 -20.99
CA ARG A 102 3.35 1.60 -19.68
C ARG A 102 2.94 2.74 -18.76
N TYR A 103 2.87 3.96 -19.29
CA TYR A 103 2.49 5.14 -18.53
C TYR A 103 1.02 5.08 -18.06
N GLU A 104 0.07 4.75 -18.94
CA GLU A 104 -1.33 4.58 -18.56
C GLU A 104 -1.51 3.43 -17.55
N THR A 105 -0.76 2.33 -17.70
CA THR A 105 -0.78 1.21 -16.75
C THR A 105 -0.25 1.63 -15.38
N PHE A 106 0.82 2.45 -15.33
CA PHE A 106 1.32 3.05 -14.09
C PHE A 106 0.23 3.88 -13.40
N ILE A 107 -0.42 4.81 -14.10
CA ILE A 107 -1.51 5.62 -13.55
C ILE A 107 -2.66 4.74 -13.03
N ASN A 108 -3.05 3.71 -13.80
CA ASN A 108 -4.11 2.79 -13.40
C ASN A 108 -3.72 1.94 -12.16
N SER A 109 -2.44 1.63 -11.98
CA SER A 109 -1.96 0.91 -10.79
C SER A 109 -2.07 1.76 -9.52
N ILE A 110 -1.76 3.05 -9.61
CA ILE A 110 -1.94 4.01 -8.50
C ILE A 110 -3.42 4.10 -8.13
N TYR A 111 -4.28 4.30 -9.12
CA TYR A 111 -5.74 4.31 -8.91
C TYR A 111 -6.19 3.02 -8.19
N SER A 112 -5.76 1.86 -8.69
CA SER A 112 -6.13 0.56 -8.14
C SER A 112 -5.61 0.32 -6.73
N PHE A 113 -4.48 0.93 -6.35
CA PHE A 113 -3.93 0.91 -5.01
C PHE A 113 -4.74 1.81 -4.06
N CYS A 114 -5.02 3.06 -4.44
CA CYS A 114 -5.82 3.99 -3.65
C CYS A 114 -7.24 3.48 -3.42
N GLU A 115 -7.89 2.88 -4.43
CA GLU A 115 -9.19 2.24 -4.24
C GLU A 115 -9.11 1.13 -3.17
N ASN A 116 -8.02 0.36 -3.12
CA ASN A 116 -7.81 -0.66 -2.09
C ASN A 116 -7.72 -0.07 -0.68
N ILE A 117 -7.02 1.07 -0.54
CA ILE A 117 -7.01 1.86 0.70
C ILE A 117 -8.42 2.31 1.06
N GLY A 118 -9.19 2.83 0.09
CA GLY A 118 -10.58 3.23 0.30
C GLY A 118 -11.43 2.09 0.85
N PHE A 119 -11.32 0.89 0.25
CA PHE A 119 -11.99 -0.30 0.75
C PHE A 119 -11.56 -0.68 2.17
N LEU A 120 -10.26 -0.72 2.44
CA LEU A 120 -9.76 -1.02 3.79
C LEU A 120 -10.31 -0.03 4.82
N VAL A 121 -10.38 1.26 4.50
CA VAL A 121 -10.93 2.27 5.40
C VAL A 121 -12.40 2.00 5.74
N THR A 122 -13.18 1.43 4.83
CA THR A 122 -14.56 1.02 5.16
C THR A 122 -14.59 -0.11 6.20
N GLU A 123 -13.59 -1.00 6.21
CA GLU A 123 -13.44 -2.06 7.22
C GLU A 123 -12.90 -1.51 8.56
N LEU A 124 -12.05 -0.48 8.52
CA LEU A 124 -11.53 0.19 9.70
C LEU A 124 -12.59 1.03 10.43
N TYR A 125 -13.56 1.57 9.67
CA TYR A 125 -14.62 2.46 10.17
C TYR A 125 -16.02 1.97 9.75
N PRO A 126 -16.45 0.76 10.13
CA PRO A 126 -17.69 0.16 9.61
C PRO A 126 -18.94 0.95 10.00
N LYS A 127 -18.92 1.63 11.16
CA LYS A 127 -20.04 2.46 11.64
C LYS A 127 -20.18 3.78 10.88
N ALA A 128 -19.16 4.21 10.15
CA ALA A 128 -19.19 5.49 9.41
C ALA A 128 -19.91 5.40 8.06
N ASN A 129 -20.28 4.20 7.60
CA ASN A 129 -21.01 3.95 6.35
C ASN A 129 -20.39 4.70 5.14
N LEU A 130 -19.07 4.59 5.02
CA LEU A 130 -18.30 5.26 3.96
C LEU A 130 -18.47 4.54 2.61
N PRO A 131 -18.42 5.27 1.48
CA PRO A 131 -18.31 4.67 0.17
C PRO A 131 -16.98 3.92 0.06
N ARG A 132 -16.99 2.83 -0.71
CA ARG A 132 -15.79 2.01 -0.95
C ARG A 132 -14.73 2.71 -1.79
N LYS A 133 -15.16 3.62 -2.68
CA LYS A 133 -14.25 4.30 -3.59
C LYS A 133 -13.48 5.40 -2.90
N PHE A 134 -12.17 5.43 -3.09
CA PHE A 134 -11.28 6.41 -2.48
C PHE A 134 -11.65 7.83 -2.89
N ASN A 135 -11.94 8.04 -4.19
CA ASN A 135 -12.35 9.35 -4.68
C ASN A 135 -13.67 9.82 -4.04
N GLU A 136 -14.64 8.92 -3.81
CA GLU A 136 -15.92 9.28 -3.19
C GLU A 136 -15.74 9.63 -1.70
N GLN A 137 -14.79 9.00 -1.01
CA GLN A 137 -14.42 9.38 0.36
C GLN A 137 -13.87 10.81 0.39
N LYS A 138 -12.88 11.11 -0.47
CA LYS A 138 -12.26 12.42 -0.59
C LYS A 138 -13.24 13.52 -1.00
N SER A 139 -14.09 13.27 -1.99
CA SER A 139 -14.93 14.32 -2.60
C SER A 139 -16.33 14.48 -1.98
N LYS A 140 -16.90 13.43 -1.36
CA LYS A 140 -18.30 13.44 -0.91
C LYS A 140 -18.49 13.18 0.59
N ARG A 141 -17.49 12.62 1.28
CA ARG A 141 -17.61 12.21 2.69
C ARG A 141 -16.55 12.82 3.61
N LEU A 142 -15.83 13.82 3.13
CA LEU A 142 -14.73 14.44 3.87
C LEU A 142 -15.15 14.97 5.24
N GLU A 143 -16.28 15.69 5.33
CA GLU A 143 -16.81 16.20 6.60
C GLU A 143 -17.27 15.07 7.54
N THR A 144 -17.82 13.99 6.98
CA THR A 144 -18.15 12.79 7.77
C THR A 144 -16.89 12.15 8.35
N ILE A 145 -15.84 12.05 7.53
CA ILE A 145 -14.53 11.52 7.94
C ILE A 145 -13.91 12.39 9.02
N ARG A 146 -13.92 13.71 8.84
CA ARG A 146 -13.39 14.66 9.82
C ARG A 146 -14.03 14.52 11.20
N GLY A 147 -15.32 14.13 11.24
CA GLY A 147 -16.04 13.88 12.49
C GLY A 147 -15.54 12.69 13.32
N PHE A 148 -14.84 11.72 12.73
CA PHE A 148 -14.30 10.56 13.46
C PHE A 148 -12.79 10.36 13.32
N ASP A 149 -12.16 10.98 12.33
CA ASP A 149 -10.72 10.92 12.05
C ASP A 149 -10.26 12.16 11.27
N ASP A 150 -10.02 13.26 11.99
CA ASP A 150 -9.57 14.55 11.44
C ASP A 150 -8.23 14.45 10.71
N TYR A 151 -7.34 13.58 11.18
CA TYR A 151 -6.02 13.39 10.55
C TYR A 151 -6.17 12.70 9.19
N TYR A 152 -6.98 11.63 9.11
CA TYR A 152 -7.30 10.99 7.83
C TYR A 152 -8.02 11.94 6.87
N ALA A 153 -8.93 12.79 7.36
CA ALA A 153 -9.56 13.81 6.52
C ALA A 153 -8.52 14.78 5.91
N LYS A 154 -7.57 15.27 6.71
CA LYS A 154 -6.49 16.16 6.23
C LYS A 154 -5.58 15.49 5.21
N MET A 155 -5.25 14.21 5.39
CA MET A 155 -4.49 13.44 4.40
C MET A 155 -5.25 13.30 3.06
N LEU A 156 -6.57 13.13 3.10
CA LEU A 156 -7.39 13.09 1.88
C LEU A 156 -7.46 14.46 1.20
N GLU A 157 -7.52 15.56 1.96
CA GLU A 157 -7.48 16.93 1.44
C GLU A 157 -6.17 17.25 0.73
N SER A 158 -5.03 16.83 1.30
CA SER A 158 -3.71 17.07 0.72
C SER A 158 -3.39 16.17 -0.47
N ALA A 159 -4.20 15.15 -0.75
CA ALA A 159 -4.02 14.24 -1.87
C ALA A 159 -4.58 14.78 -3.20
N ASP A 160 -4.32 16.05 -3.52
CA ASP A 160 -4.76 16.71 -4.77
C ASP A 160 -4.27 16.00 -6.04
N TRP A 161 -3.06 15.45 -5.99
CA TRP A 161 -2.45 14.63 -7.03
C TRP A 161 -3.31 13.42 -7.44
N TYR A 162 -4.14 12.91 -6.53
CA TYR A 162 -5.02 11.80 -6.85
C TYR A 162 -6.17 12.21 -7.78
N ASP A 163 -6.61 13.47 -7.76
CA ASP A 163 -7.68 13.94 -8.65
C ASP A 163 -7.22 13.88 -10.11
N GLU A 164 -5.96 14.25 -10.37
CA GLU A 164 -5.33 14.11 -11.68
C GLU A 164 -5.22 12.63 -12.09
N VAL A 165 -4.66 11.77 -11.23
CA VAL A 165 -4.56 10.31 -11.49
C VAL A 165 -5.93 9.71 -11.78
N HIS A 166 -6.95 10.04 -10.98
CA HIS A 166 -8.31 9.58 -11.16
C HIS A 166 -8.88 10.06 -12.49
N SER A 167 -8.65 11.33 -12.85
CA SER A 167 -9.09 11.91 -14.11
C SER A 167 -8.44 11.19 -15.30
N MET A 168 -7.11 11.09 -15.32
CA MET A 168 -6.33 10.41 -16.35
C MET A 168 -6.77 8.95 -16.54
N ARG A 169 -6.92 8.21 -15.44
CA ARG A 169 -7.39 6.82 -15.49
C ARG A 169 -8.81 6.71 -16.01
N SER A 170 -9.71 7.59 -15.57
CA SER A 170 -11.10 7.61 -16.03
C SER A 170 -11.15 7.84 -17.53
N GLU A 171 -10.32 8.75 -18.06
CA GLU A 171 -10.24 9.01 -19.49
C GLU A 171 -9.70 7.82 -20.29
N ALA A 172 -8.55 7.28 -19.90
CA ALA A 172 -7.95 6.13 -20.58
C ALA A 172 -8.83 4.87 -20.56
N THR A 173 -9.70 4.72 -19.54
CA THR A 173 -10.59 3.55 -19.41
C THR A 173 -11.90 3.70 -20.18
N HIS A 174 -12.48 4.91 -20.20
CA HIS A 174 -13.85 5.13 -20.69
C HIS A 174 -13.91 5.84 -22.04
N TYR A 175 -12.82 6.43 -22.51
CA TYR A 175 -12.76 7.20 -23.75
C TYR A 175 -11.54 6.81 -24.60
N LEU A 176 -11.17 7.65 -25.57
CA LEU A 176 -10.08 7.36 -26.50
C LEU A 176 -8.71 7.42 -25.79
N SER A 177 -7.87 6.40 -26.03
CA SER A 177 -6.47 6.39 -25.58
C SER A 177 -5.70 7.57 -26.16
N VAL A 178 -4.72 8.04 -25.40
CA VAL A 178 -4.16 9.39 -25.54
C VAL A 178 -2.94 9.41 -26.48
N PHE A 179 -2.44 10.59 -26.86
CA PHE A 179 -1.22 10.72 -27.66
C PHE A 179 -0.02 11.16 -26.82
N ILE A 180 1.11 10.46 -27.01
CA ILE A 180 2.43 10.92 -26.57
C ILE A 180 2.96 11.88 -27.62
N PHE A 181 3.43 13.06 -27.21
CA PHE A 181 3.99 14.08 -28.09
C PHE A 181 5.40 14.47 -27.65
N ILE A 182 6.11 15.22 -28.50
CA ILE A 182 7.37 15.86 -28.12
C ILE A 182 6.99 17.24 -27.59
N SER A 183 7.24 17.49 -26.30
CA SER A 183 7.00 18.79 -25.70
C SER A 183 8.02 19.83 -26.19
N ASP A 184 7.78 21.10 -25.85
CA ASP A 184 8.68 22.21 -26.17
C ASP A 184 10.09 22.06 -25.58
N ILE A 185 10.25 21.20 -24.58
CA ILE A 185 11.53 20.87 -23.94
C ILE A 185 12.19 19.61 -24.51
N GLU A 186 11.73 19.12 -25.67
CA GLU A 186 12.22 17.90 -26.33
C GLU A 186 12.05 16.60 -25.51
N GLU A 187 11.18 16.60 -24.51
CA GLU A 187 10.86 15.44 -23.67
C GLU A 187 9.51 14.83 -24.07
N PRO A 188 9.29 13.53 -23.80
CA PRO A 188 7.98 12.94 -24.07
C PRO A 188 6.93 13.56 -23.15
N GLY A 189 5.95 14.20 -23.76
CA GLY A 189 4.75 14.72 -23.12
C GLY A 189 3.53 13.83 -23.37
N TYR A 190 2.47 14.04 -22.60
CA TYR A 190 1.18 13.36 -22.73
C TYR A 190 0.06 14.38 -22.87
N LEU A 191 -0.76 14.26 -23.92
CA LEU A 191 -1.78 15.25 -24.23
C LEU A 191 -3.14 14.61 -24.52
N ASN A 192 -4.12 14.89 -23.68
CA ASN A 192 -5.53 14.64 -23.93
C ASN A 192 -6.29 15.95 -24.11
N ASN A 193 -6.51 16.34 -25.37
CA ASN A 193 -7.21 17.57 -25.76
C ASN A 193 -8.73 17.53 -25.60
N LYS A 194 -9.29 16.37 -25.26
CA LYS A 194 -10.74 16.25 -25.10
C LYS A 194 -11.05 15.28 -23.99
N VAL A 195 -11.16 15.83 -22.78
CA VAL A 195 -11.72 15.12 -21.64
C VAL A 195 -13.22 15.00 -21.87
N TYR A 196 -13.72 13.77 -21.99
CA TYR A 196 -15.15 13.54 -22.27
C TYR A 196 -15.97 13.38 -20.99
N SER A 197 -15.33 13.33 -19.83
CA SER A 197 -16.00 13.31 -18.53
C SER A 197 -16.74 14.62 -18.25
N GLU A 198 -18.07 14.55 -18.08
CA GLU A 198 -18.91 15.67 -17.66
C GLU A 198 -18.92 15.88 -16.12
N ARG A 199 -18.05 15.20 -15.38
CA ARG A 199 -18.06 15.26 -13.92
C ARG A 199 -17.47 16.59 -13.43
N LYS A 200 -18.12 17.19 -12.43
CA LYS A 200 -17.70 18.45 -11.81
C LYS A 200 -16.23 18.38 -11.33
N GLY A 201 -15.40 19.32 -11.79
CA GLY A 201 -13.98 19.42 -11.42
C GLY A 201 -13.01 18.64 -12.32
N HIS A 202 -13.49 18.00 -13.39
CA HIS A 202 -12.59 17.46 -14.41
C HIS A 202 -11.96 18.60 -15.22
N PRO A 203 -10.65 18.51 -15.53
CA PRO A 203 -9.98 19.51 -16.35
C PRO A 203 -10.46 19.44 -17.80
N GLU A 204 -10.48 20.57 -18.51
CA GLU A 204 -10.93 20.65 -19.91
C GLU A 204 -9.98 19.92 -20.87
N GLY A 205 -8.72 19.77 -20.47
CA GLY A 205 -7.69 18.96 -21.12
C GLY A 205 -6.70 18.45 -20.08
N ILE A 206 -5.96 17.39 -20.40
CA ILE A 206 -4.86 16.91 -19.58
C ILE A 206 -3.58 17.06 -20.39
N GLU A 207 -2.65 17.86 -19.87
CA GLU A 207 -1.35 18.08 -20.48
C GLU A 207 -0.25 17.83 -19.46
N VAL A 208 0.65 16.92 -19.80
CA VAL A 208 1.88 16.65 -19.05
C VAL A 208 3.04 16.91 -20.00
N GLU A 209 3.79 17.97 -19.78
CA GLU A 209 4.93 18.34 -20.63
C GLU A 209 6.08 17.34 -20.53
N ASN A 210 6.26 16.72 -19.35
CA ASN A 210 7.37 15.82 -19.08
C ASN A 210 6.90 14.60 -18.29
N ILE A 211 6.76 13.47 -18.98
CA ILE A 211 6.34 12.21 -18.37
C ILE A 211 7.31 11.74 -17.29
N GLU A 212 8.63 11.87 -17.49
CA GLU A 212 9.63 11.45 -16.49
C GLU A 212 9.44 12.20 -15.17
N LYS A 213 9.36 13.54 -15.25
CA LYS A 213 9.15 14.38 -14.07
C LYS A 213 7.82 14.04 -13.39
N HIS A 214 6.75 13.91 -14.19
CA HIS A 214 5.42 13.61 -13.68
C HIS A 214 5.34 12.30 -12.91
N ILE A 215 5.92 11.21 -13.44
CA ILE A 215 5.89 9.92 -12.72
C ILE A 215 6.72 9.96 -11.44
N ARG A 216 7.85 10.69 -11.42
CA ARG A 216 8.69 10.84 -10.22
C ARG A 216 7.97 11.59 -9.13
N GLU A 217 7.32 12.70 -9.48
CA GLU A 217 6.55 13.50 -8.54
C GLU A 217 5.33 12.73 -8.03
N THR A 218 4.56 12.11 -8.93
CA THR A 218 3.38 11.32 -8.58
C THR A 218 3.74 10.13 -7.68
N TYR A 219 4.80 9.40 -8.02
CA TYR A 219 5.28 8.28 -7.20
C TYR A 219 5.75 8.74 -5.82
N SER A 220 6.47 9.87 -5.74
CA SER A 220 6.91 10.46 -4.47
C SER A 220 5.73 10.89 -3.58
N LYS A 221 4.72 11.54 -4.16
CA LYS A 221 3.49 11.93 -3.45
C LYS A 221 2.72 10.72 -2.94
N LEU A 222 2.58 9.66 -3.76
CA LEU A 222 1.99 8.39 -3.32
C LEU A 222 2.78 7.78 -2.16
N TYR A 223 4.11 7.69 -2.29
CA TYR A 223 4.97 7.13 -1.25
C TYR A 223 4.82 7.89 0.08
N SER A 224 4.78 9.22 0.02
CA SER A 224 4.54 10.08 1.19
C SER A 224 3.17 9.80 1.81
N PHE A 225 2.10 9.82 1.01
CA PHE A 225 0.74 9.55 1.47
C PHE A 225 0.63 8.17 2.13
N VAL A 226 1.23 7.14 1.53
CA VAL A 226 1.17 5.77 2.05
C VAL A 226 1.87 5.65 3.40
N ASN A 227 3.05 6.25 3.56
CA ASN A 227 3.74 6.23 4.85
C ASN A 227 2.97 7.01 5.92
N GLU A 228 2.44 8.18 5.57
CA GLU A 228 1.65 8.99 6.50
C GLU A 228 0.38 8.26 6.96
N PHE A 229 -0.35 7.67 6.00
CA PHE A 229 -1.52 6.84 6.27
C PHE A 229 -1.16 5.65 7.17
N SER A 230 -0.08 4.95 6.83
CA SER A 230 0.37 3.76 7.56
C SER A 230 0.75 4.09 9.00
N LYS A 231 1.52 5.15 9.19
CA LYS A 231 1.93 5.65 10.50
C LYS A 231 0.70 6.00 11.35
N HIS A 232 -0.24 6.75 10.79
CA HIS A 232 -1.48 7.12 11.47
C HIS A 232 -2.27 5.89 11.94
N ILE A 233 -2.44 4.88 11.07
CA ILE A 233 -3.16 3.66 11.44
C ILE A 233 -2.39 2.82 12.46
N ILE A 234 -1.05 2.73 12.37
CA ILE A 234 -0.23 2.06 13.39
C ILE A 234 -0.47 2.70 14.77
N GLU A 235 -0.39 4.03 14.84
CA GLU A 235 -0.50 4.77 16.09
C GLU A 235 -1.92 4.71 16.68
N LEU A 236 -2.94 4.80 15.83
CA LEU A 236 -4.33 4.91 16.24
C LEU A 236 -5.02 3.56 16.46
N ARG A 237 -4.70 2.53 15.67
CA ARG A 237 -5.53 1.32 15.54
C ARG A 237 -4.84 0.01 15.93
N CYS A 238 -3.52 -0.09 15.81
CA CYS A 238 -2.83 -1.34 16.10
C CYS A 238 -2.68 -1.57 17.62
N ASN A 239 -2.92 -2.80 18.09
CA ASN A 239 -2.63 -3.15 19.47
C ASN A 239 -1.12 -3.23 19.68
N LYS A 240 -0.60 -2.37 20.56
CA LYS A 240 0.84 -2.22 20.79
C LYS A 240 1.51 -3.40 21.49
N GLU A 241 0.74 -4.19 22.22
CA GLU A 241 1.18 -5.33 23.03
C GLU A 241 0.93 -6.68 22.33
N LYS A 242 0.12 -6.70 21.27
CA LYS A 242 -0.18 -7.94 20.56
C LYS A 242 1.01 -8.32 19.69
N PRO A 243 1.61 -9.51 19.88
CA PRO A 243 2.78 -9.90 19.11
C PRO A 243 2.38 -10.32 17.69
N VAL A 244 3.18 -9.91 16.71
CA VAL A 244 3.21 -10.50 15.37
C VAL A 244 4.28 -11.58 15.31
N CYS A 245 4.03 -12.59 14.49
CA CYS A 245 4.82 -13.82 14.46
C CYS A 245 5.49 -14.01 13.09
N SER A 246 6.67 -14.64 13.10
CA SER A 246 7.37 -15.10 11.90
C SER A 246 8.14 -16.37 12.19
N LEU A 247 8.43 -17.18 11.16
CA LEU A 247 9.31 -18.32 11.35
C LEU A 247 10.74 -17.88 11.67
N CYS A 248 11.37 -18.58 12.61
CA CYS A 248 12.80 -18.49 12.86
C CYS A 248 13.44 -19.89 12.91
N LEU A 249 14.70 -19.99 12.47
CA LEU A 249 15.50 -21.20 12.62
C LEU A 249 16.33 -21.10 13.90
N TYR A 250 16.25 -22.12 14.74
CA TYR A 250 17.03 -22.26 15.95
C TYR A 250 18.34 -23.01 15.65
N GLY A 251 19.39 -22.24 15.34
CA GLY A 251 20.74 -22.75 15.10
C GLY A 251 20.87 -23.71 13.90
N GLY A 252 22.11 -24.08 13.55
CA GLY A 252 22.41 -25.00 12.44
C GLY A 252 21.91 -26.45 12.62
N GLY A 253 21.06 -26.71 13.62
CA GLY A 253 20.53 -28.04 13.97
C GLY A 253 19.12 -28.35 13.44
N GLY A 254 18.51 -27.47 12.64
CA GLY A 254 17.25 -27.76 11.96
C GLY A 254 15.96 -27.61 12.79
N LEU A 255 16.04 -27.10 14.02
CA LEU A 255 14.86 -26.80 14.83
C LEU A 255 14.18 -25.51 14.36
N SER A 256 12.87 -25.55 14.11
CA SER A 256 12.06 -24.38 13.76
C SER A 256 11.34 -23.81 15.00
N GLY A 257 11.35 -22.49 15.11
CA GLY A 257 10.62 -21.72 16.11
C GLY A 257 9.82 -20.59 15.47
N VAL A 258 9.13 -19.83 16.31
CA VAL A 258 8.44 -18.61 15.91
C VAL A 258 9.11 -17.43 16.61
N ARG A 259 9.56 -16.47 15.84
CA ARG A 259 9.99 -15.18 16.35
C ARG A 259 8.78 -14.26 16.49
N THR A 260 8.57 -13.77 17.71
CA THR A 260 7.51 -12.86 18.10
C THR A 260 8.06 -11.45 18.34
N MET A 261 7.28 -10.43 17.97
CA MET A 261 7.62 -9.02 18.22
C MET A 261 6.34 -8.22 18.40
N THR A 262 6.27 -7.38 19.42
CA THR A 262 5.18 -6.40 19.60
C THR A 262 5.56 -5.05 18.95
N LEU A 263 4.60 -4.15 18.76
CA LEU A 263 4.93 -2.78 18.33
C LEU A 263 5.75 -2.05 19.40
N ASN A 264 5.46 -2.28 20.68
CA ASN A 264 6.25 -1.68 21.75
C ASN A 264 7.69 -2.19 21.75
N ASP A 265 7.91 -3.48 21.47
CA ASP A 265 9.27 -4.00 21.27
C ASP A 265 9.96 -3.32 20.09
N TYR A 266 9.25 -3.09 18.98
CA TYR A 266 9.79 -2.38 17.83
C TYR A 266 10.20 -0.94 18.17
N PHE A 267 9.31 -0.16 18.80
CA PHE A 267 9.57 1.24 19.16
C PHE A 267 10.68 1.39 20.20
N LEU A 268 10.77 0.47 21.16
CA LEU A 268 11.83 0.45 22.18
C LEU A 268 13.14 -0.18 21.68
N ARG A 269 13.16 -0.69 20.44
CA ARG A 269 14.28 -1.45 19.86
C ARG A 269 14.67 -2.68 20.70
N ASN A 270 13.69 -3.31 21.33
CA ASN A 270 13.88 -4.57 22.04
C ASN A 270 14.06 -5.71 21.03
N PRO A 271 15.01 -6.63 21.25
CA PRO A 271 15.22 -7.76 20.36
C PRO A 271 13.96 -8.63 20.28
N PRO A 272 13.58 -9.10 19.07
CA PRO A 272 12.44 -9.98 18.93
C PRO A 272 12.71 -11.32 19.62
N ARG A 273 11.67 -11.89 20.24
CA ARG A 273 11.80 -13.10 21.07
C ARG A 273 11.61 -14.34 20.21
N CYS A 274 12.45 -15.35 20.35
CA CYS A 274 12.23 -16.65 19.69
C CYS A 274 11.52 -17.60 20.67
N GLU A 275 10.36 -18.07 20.28
CA GLU A 275 9.55 -19.06 20.98
C GLU A 275 9.62 -20.39 20.23
N ALA A 276 9.84 -21.50 20.94
CA ALA A 276 9.82 -22.82 20.33
C ALA A 276 8.37 -23.23 20.01
N LEU A 277 8.12 -23.77 18.82
CA LEU A 277 6.84 -24.40 18.51
C LEU A 277 6.69 -25.66 19.38
N TRP A 278 5.57 -25.79 20.08
CA TRP A 278 5.31 -26.89 21.02
C TRP A 278 5.42 -28.30 20.37
N PHE A 279 5.35 -28.39 19.05
CA PHE A 279 5.54 -29.65 18.31
C PHE A 279 7.01 -30.13 18.23
N ASN A 280 7.97 -29.29 18.65
CA ASN A 280 9.40 -29.60 18.71
C ASN A 280 9.95 -29.68 20.15
N CYS A 281 9.13 -29.63 21.21
CA CYS A 281 9.62 -30.06 22.53
C CYS A 281 9.56 -31.59 22.51
N PRO A 282 10.70 -32.32 22.41
CA PRO A 282 10.67 -33.77 22.57
C PRO A 282 9.98 -34.05 23.90
N ILE A 283 8.92 -34.86 23.83
CA ILE A 283 7.99 -35.15 24.94
C ILE A 283 8.72 -35.62 26.21
N ASP A 284 10.00 -36.00 26.10
CA ASP A 284 10.80 -36.56 27.19
C ASP A 284 12.01 -35.73 27.66
N GLU A 285 12.26 -34.49 27.18
CA GLU A 285 13.36 -33.68 27.71
C GLU A 285 12.95 -32.25 28.07
N LYS A 286 12.63 -32.06 29.36
CA LYS A 286 12.69 -30.83 30.16
C LYS A 286 12.76 -29.52 29.34
N CYS A 287 11.60 -29.06 28.87
CA CYS A 287 11.38 -27.63 28.63
C CYS A 287 11.43 -26.91 30.01
N SER A 288 12.62 -26.60 30.53
CA SER A 288 12.82 -25.83 31.76
C SER A 288 12.58 -24.34 31.50
N ALA A 289 11.33 -23.98 31.22
CA ALA A 289 10.82 -22.66 31.56
C ALA A 289 10.49 -22.69 33.07
N SER A 290 11.50 -22.41 33.88
CA SER A 290 11.43 -22.00 35.29
C SER A 290 10.09 -22.28 36.00
N ASN A 291 9.92 -23.51 36.48
CA ASN A 291 9.01 -23.80 37.57
C ASN A 291 9.50 -23.06 38.82
N LYS A 292 8.62 -22.22 39.38
CA LYS A 292 8.43 -21.84 40.80
C LYS A 292 9.68 -21.59 41.67
N PRO A 293 9.75 -20.45 42.38
CA PRO A 293 10.48 -20.43 43.65
C PRO A 293 9.62 -21.18 44.68
N SER A 294 9.96 -22.44 44.95
CA SER A 294 9.65 -23.06 46.24
C SER A 294 10.96 -23.43 46.93
N GLU A 295 11.42 -22.55 47.82
CA GLU A 295 12.31 -22.93 48.92
C GLU A 295 11.67 -22.38 50.20
N ARG A 296 11.13 -23.27 51.03
CA ARG A 296 11.75 -23.89 52.23
C ARG A 296 11.25 -23.24 53.52
N LYS A 297 10.43 -23.96 54.27
CA LYS A 297 10.84 -24.65 55.50
C LYS A 297 10.03 -25.93 55.65
#